data_AF-A0A2M7KDY0-F1
#
_entry.id   AF-A0A2M7KDY0-F1
#
_cell.length_a   1.000
_cell.length_b   1.000
_cell.length_c   1.000
_cell.angle_alpha   90.00
_cell.angle_beta   90.00
_cell.angle_gamma   90.00
#
_symmetry.space_group_name_H-M   'P 1'
#
loop_
_entity.id
_entity.type
_entity.pdbx_description
1 polymer ?
#
loop_
_entity_poly.entity_id
_entity_poly.type
_entity_poly.pdbx_seq_one_letter_code
_entity_poly.pdbx_strand_id
1 'polypeptide(L)'
;YSVSYQSQMNEKTWLGPCTQSQLNYLKNNKIKEVVIIPISFVCENLETKYDLDIQIVPQFNPLVIGSKDFNVSRVEIPAVNEKFVEMLISFL
;
A
#
# COMPACT_ATOMS: atom_id res chain seq x y z
N TYR A 1 7.84 7.50 -8.39
CA TYR A 1 7.33 6.39 -7.54
C TYR A 1 8.35 6.09 -6.45
N SER A 2 7.94 5.46 -5.36
CA SER A 2 8.84 5.02 -4.29
C SER A 2 8.44 3.63 -3.82
N VAL A 3 9.40 2.87 -3.28
CA VAL A 3 9.15 1.56 -2.66
C VAL A 3 9.24 1.70 -1.16
N SER A 4 8.30 1.08 -0.45
CA SER A 4 8.29 0.94 1.00
C SER A 4 7.94 -0.50 1.38
N TYR A 5 8.22 -0.85 2.62
CA TYR A 5 8.07 -2.19 3.15
C TYR A 5 7.06 -2.18 4.30
N GLN A 6 6.31 -3.25 4.46
CA GLN A 6 5.27 -3.35 5.49
C GLN A 6 5.48 -4.57 6.39
N SER A 7 4.62 -4.69 7.41
CA SER A 7 4.54 -5.85 8.29
C SER A 7 5.85 -6.15 9.06
N GLN A 8 6.55 -5.09 9.49
CA GLN A 8 7.65 -5.20 10.46
C GLN A 8 7.08 -5.59 11.83
N MET A 9 7.59 -6.67 12.44
CA MET A 9 6.96 -7.26 13.64
C MET A 9 7.78 -7.12 14.93
N ASN A 10 9.04 -6.72 14.86
CA ASN A 10 9.93 -6.70 16.02
C ASN A 10 10.94 -5.55 15.96
N GLU A 11 11.62 -5.30 17.08
CA GLU A 11 12.59 -4.21 17.26
C GLU A 11 13.92 -4.41 16.51
N LYS A 12 14.08 -5.52 15.77
CA LYS A 12 15.28 -5.73 14.95
C LYS A 12 15.28 -4.78 13.76
N THR A 13 16.43 -4.63 13.12
CA THR A 13 16.52 -3.83 11.89
C THR A 13 15.80 -4.54 10.75
N TRP A 14 14.74 -3.90 10.25
CA TRP A 14 14.01 -4.33 9.05
C TRP A 14 14.38 -3.45 7.86
N LEU A 15 14.13 -3.97 6.65
CA LEU A 15 14.27 -3.19 5.43
C LEU A 15 13.27 -2.02 5.43
N GLY A 16 13.78 -0.82 5.12
CA GLY A 16 13.02 0.42 5.12
C GLY A 16 13.00 1.12 3.75
N PRO A 17 12.17 2.17 3.59
CA PRO A 17 11.30 2.76 4.62
C PRO A 17 10.05 1.91 4.89
N CYS A 18 9.48 2.01 6.09
CA CYS A 18 8.19 1.39 6.34
C CYS A 18 7.07 2.17 5.64
N THR A 19 5.99 1.51 5.22
CA THR A 19 4.90 2.16 4.47
C THR A 19 4.31 3.37 5.20
N GLN A 20 4.12 3.27 6.52
CA GLN A 20 3.62 4.39 7.33
C GLN A 20 4.58 5.58 7.35
N SER A 21 5.88 5.35 7.50
CA SER A 21 6.86 6.46 7.52
C SER A 21 6.99 7.10 6.15
N GLN A 22 6.87 6.30 5.08
CA GLN A 22 6.88 6.81 3.71
C GLN A 22 5.66 7.69 3.43
N LEU A 23 4.45 7.29 3.86
CA LEU A 23 3.25 8.11 3.69
C LEU A 23 3.34 9.44 4.46
N ASN A 24 3.85 9.42 5.69
CA ASN A 24 4.10 10.64 6.46
C ASN A 24 5.13 11.55 5.79
N TYR A 25 6.21 10.98 5.25
CA TYR A 25 7.19 11.73 4.48
C TYR A 25 6.55 12.41 3.25
N LEU A 26 5.75 11.67 2.48
CA LEU A 26 5.08 12.22 1.28
C LEU A 26 4.11 13.34 1.64
N LYS A 27 3.32 13.18 2.71
CA LYS A 27 2.42 14.21 3.25
C LYS A 27 3.21 15.49 3.61
N ASN A 28 4.31 15.35 4.35
CA ASN A 28 5.15 16.48 4.76
C ASN A 28 5.80 17.20 3.57
N ASN A 29 6.04 16.48 2.48
CA ASN A 29 6.54 17.05 1.22
C ASN A 29 5.42 17.58 0.30
N LYS A 30 4.20 17.76 0.83
CA LYS A 30 3.05 18.35 0.13
C LYS A 30 2.61 17.58 -1.13
N ILE A 31 2.93 16.29 -1.21
CA ILE A 31 2.26 15.39 -2.15
C ILE A 31 0.81 15.29 -1.70
N LYS A 32 -0.14 15.33 -2.64
CA LYS A 32 -1.58 15.38 -2.32
C LYS A 32 -2.30 14.06 -2.51
N GLU A 33 -1.86 13.26 -3.47
CA GLU A 33 -2.53 12.03 -3.88
C GLU A 33 -1.50 10.90 -3.91
N VAL A 34 -1.79 9.83 -3.19
CA VAL A 34 -0.93 8.63 -3.14
C VAL A 34 -1.77 7.39 -3.40
N VAL A 35 -1.29 6.54 -4.30
CA VAL A 35 -1.87 5.22 -4.60
C VAL A 35 -0.87 4.16 -4.17
N ILE A 36 -1.28 3.28 -3.27
CA ILE A 36 -0.51 2.12 -2.81
C ILE A 36 -0.75 0.96 -3.78
N ILE A 37 0.33 0.33 -4.26
CA ILE A 37 0.27 -0.84 -5.13
C ILE A 37 0.94 -2.01 -4.40
N PRO A 38 0.18 -3.04 -3.99
CA PRO A 38 0.73 -4.21 -3.28
C PRO A 38 1.40 -5.19 -4.25
N ILE A 39 2.61 -4.86 -4.71
CA ILE A 39 3.31 -5.59 -5.78
C ILE A 39 3.81 -6.99 -5.41
N SER A 40 3.90 -7.31 -4.11
CA SER A 40 4.47 -8.57 -3.63
C SER A 40 3.48 -9.74 -3.63
N PHE A 41 2.20 -9.47 -3.90
CA PHE A 41 1.14 -10.47 -3.88
C PHE A 41 0.33 -10.43 -5.18
N VAL A 42 -0.13 -11.61 -5.59
CA VAL A 42 -0.97 -11.79 -6.79
C VAL A 42 -2.44 -12.04 -6.43
N CYS A 43 -2.75 -12.19 -5.13
CA CYS A 43 -4.09 -12.31 -4.58
C CYS A 43 -4.20 -11.45 -3.31
N GLU A 44 -5.42 -11.05 -2.97
CA GLU A 44 -5.71 -10.40 -1.68
C GLU A 44 -5.45 -11.37 -0.51
N ASN A 45 -4.95 -10.82 0.60
CA ASN A 45 -4.61 -11.56 1.82
C ASN A 45 -4.80 -10.67 3.07
N LEU A 46 -4.32 -11.13 4.23
CA LEU A 46 -4.41 -10.38 5.47
C LEU A 46 -3.64 -9.05 5.36
N GLU A 47 -2.47 -9.08 4.75
CA GLU A 47 -1.58 -7.92 4.59
C GLU A 47 -2.16 -6.84 3.68
N THR A 48 -3.06 -7.18 2.75
CA THR A 48 -3.77 -6.17 1.93
C THR A 48 -5.12 -5.78 2.52
N LYS A 49 -5.97 -6.75 2.89
CA LYS A 49 -7.34 -6.47 3.36
C LYS A 49 -7.42 -6.00 4.81
N TYR A 50 -6.41 -6.26 5.63
CA TYR A 50 -6.39 -5.81 7.02
C TYR A 50 -5.36 -4.71 7.23
N ASP A 51 -4.08 -4.98 7.00
CA ASP A 51 -3.02 -3.99 7.29
C ASP A 51 -3.19 -2.71 6.45
N LEU A 52 -3.51 -2.82 5.16
CA LEU A 52 -3.72 -1.63 4.32
C LEU A 52 -5.13 -1.04 4.50
N ASP A 53 -6.19 -1.82 4.24
CA ASP A 53 -7.57 -1.29 4.21
C ASP A 53 -8.12 -0.87 5.56
N ILE A 54 -7.79 -1.59 6.62
CA ILE A 54 -8.37 -1.36 7.95
C ILE A 54 -7.42 -0.56 8.83
N GLN A 55 -6.10 -0.75 8.69
CA GLN A 55 -5.14 -0.06 9.55
C GLN A 55 -4.51 1.17 8.89
N ILE A 56 -3.79 1.03 7.77
CA ILE A 56 -2.94 2.11 7.24
C ILE A 56 -3.75 3.18 6.50
N VAL A 57 -4.52 2.82 5.49
CA VAL A 57 -5.24 3.80 4.64
C VAL A 57 -6.21 4.68 5.48
N PRO A 58 -7.00 4.12 6.42
CA PRO A 58 -7.92 4.93 7.22
C PRO A 58 -7.24 5.97 8.11
N GLN A 59 -5.98 5.78 8.52
CA GLN A 59 -5.23 6.76 9.31
C GLN A 59 -4.99 8.08 8.57
N PHE A 60 -5.10 8.08 7.24
CA PHE A 60 -4.94 9.26 6.40
C PHE A 60 -6.28 9.84 5.91
N ASN A 61 -7.41 9.35 6.45
CA ASN A 61 -8.72 9.92 6.15
C ASN A 61 -8.76 11.40 6.56
N PRO A 62 -9.31 12.31 5.74
CA PRO A 62 -9.38 13.74 6.07
C PRO A 62 -9.99 14.07 7.43
N LEU A 63 -10.94 13.27 7.92
CA LEU A 63 -11.53 13.43 9.25
C LEU A 63 -10.56 13.08 10.38
N VAL A 64 -9.63 12.16 10.13
CA VAL A 64 -8.60 11.72 11.09
C VAL A 64 -7.42 12.69 11.09
N ILE A 65 -6.95 13.10 9.90
CA ILE A 65 -5.78 13.98 9.79
C ILE A 65 -6.10 15.48 9.82
N GLY A 66 -7.39 15.85 9.83
CA GLY A 66 -7.84 17.26 9.85
C GLY A 66 -7.50 18.04 8.58
N SER A 67 -7.20 17.37 7.46
CA SER A 67 -6.79 17.99 6.20
C SER A 67 -7.34 17.19 5.02
N LYS A 68 -7.86 17.90 4.01
CA LYS A 68 -8.30 17.33 2.72
C LYS A 68 -7.20 17.35 1.66
N ASP A 69 -6.02 17.85 1.99
CA ASP A 69 -4.92 18.05 1.04
C ASP A 69 -4.04 16.80 0.86
N PHE A 70 -4.34 15.70 1.57
CA PHE A 70 -3.62 14.44 1.44
C PHE A 70 -4.59 13.26 1.42
N ASN A 71 -4.67 12.58 0.29
CA ASN A 71 -5.50 11.42 0.07
C ASN A 71 -4.62 10.21 -0.25
N VAL A 72 -4.96 9.09 0.39
CA VAL A 72 -4.29 7.81 0.21
C VAL A 72 -5.34 6.79 -0.21
N SER A 73 -5.08 6.06 -1.28
CA SER A 73 -5.87 4.93 -1.74
C SER A 73 -4.97 3.75 -2.04
N ARG A 74 -5.53 2.56 -2.24
CA ARG A 74 -4.80 1.40 -2.72
C ARG A 74 -5.46 0.78 -3.94
N VAL A 75 -4.65 0.09 -4.73
CA VAL A 75 -5.14 -0.79 -5.79
C VAL A 75 -5.67 -2.08 -5.15
N GLU A 76 -6.86 -2.50 -5.57
CA GLU A 76 -7.35 -3.86 -5.32
C GLU A 76 -6.65 -4.84 -6.26
N ILE A 77 -6.11 -5.91 -5.71
CA ILE A 77 -5.46 -6.96 -6.48
C ILE A 77 -6.53 -7.70 -7.27
N PRO A 78 -6.46 -7.71 -8.61
CA PRO A 78 -7.50 -8.34 -9.41
C PRO A 78 -7.44 -9.86 -9.28
N ALA A 79 -8.50 -10.47 -8.76
CA ALA A 79 -8.55 -11.91 -8.51
C ALA A 79 -8.42 -12.76 -9.79
N VAL A 80 -9.02 -12.31 -10.90
CA VAL A 80 -9.04 -13.02 -12.19
C VAL A 80 -8.92 -12.04 -13.35
N ASN A 81 -7.72 -11.50 -13.53
CA ASN A 81 -7.43 -10.69 -14.72
C ASN A 81 -7.00 -11.60 -15.89
N GLU A 82 -7.72 -11.55 -17.01
CA GLU A 82 -7.45 -12.40 -18.18
C GLU A 82 -6.00 -12.30 -18.66
N LYS A 83 -5.45 -11.09 -18.78
CA LYS A 83 -4.06 -10.87 -19.19
C LYS A 83 -3.05 -11.44 -18.20
N PHE A 84 -3.38 -11.39 -16.91
CA PHE A 84 -2.53 -11.99 -15.88
C PHE A 84 -2.52 -13.52 -15.98
N VAL A 85 -3.69 -14.13 -16.22
CA VAL A 85 -3.81 -15.59 -16.45
C VAL A 85 -3.08 -16.00 -17.73
N GLU A 86 -3.26 -15.27 -18.83
CA GLU A 86 -2.54 -15.49 -20.09
C GLU A 86 -1.02 -15.38 -19.90
N MET A 87 -0.56 -14.37 -19.17
CA MET A 87 0.85 -14.20 -18.82
C MET A 87 1.37 -15.41 -18.02
N LEU A 88 0.63 -15.89 -17.02
CA LEU A 88 1.02 -17.09 -16.25
C LEU A 88 1.08 -18.34 -17.12
N ILE A 89 0.11 -18.52 -18.03
CA ILE A 89 0.11 -19.62 -19.00
C ILE A 89 1.35 -19.55 -19.92
N SER A 90 1.80 -18.35 -20.31
CA SER A 90 2.98 -18.19 -21.16
C SER A 90 4.31 -18.65 -20.53
N PHE A 91 4.34 -18.87 -19.21
CA PHE A 91 5.51 -19.39 -18.50
C PHE A 91 5.52 -20.92 -18.35
N LEU A 92 4.43 -21.61 -18.70
CA LEU A 92 4.28 -23.06 -18.67
C LEU A 92 4.69 -23.68 -20.02
#